data_AF-A0A5N4D1W3-F1
#
_entry.id   AF-A0A5N4D1W3-F1
#
_cell.length_a   1.000
_cell.length_b   1.000
_cell.length_c   1.000
_cell.angle_alpha   90.00
_cell.angle_beta   90.00
_cell.angle_gamma   90.00
#
_symmetry.space_group_name_H-M   'P 1'
#
loop_
_entity.id
_entity.type
_entity.pdbx_description
1 polymer ?
#
loop_
_entity_poly.entity_id
_entity_poly.type
_entity_poly.pdbx_seq_one_letter_code
_entity_poly.pdbx_strand_id
1 'polypeptide(L)'
;MTILSSRDHTCVHPEVVGNFNRNEKCMEFLDGKNGKSCYFYHGVHKISDQHTLQTLQGMCKAWDIEELISLGKKLKACPYYTARELMQDADIIFCPYNYLLDAQIRESMDINLKEQVVILDEAHNIEDCARESASYSITEVQLRFARDELDSMVNNNIRKKDHEPLRAVCYSLINWLEANSEHLMERDYESACKIWSGSEMLLNLYKMGITTATFPILQVRFFFYLWKSFRELEMI
;
A
#
# COMPACT_ATOMS: atom_id res chain seq x y z
N MET A 1 25.14 -4.58 -2.38
CA MET A 1 24.21 -3.43 -2.43
C MET A 1 22.86 -3.88 -2.97
N THR A 2 21.79 -3.12 -2.82
CA THR A 2 20.52 -3.35 -3.56
C THR A 2 19.77 -2.04 -3.77
N ILE A 3 18.82 -2.03 -4.69
CA ILE A 3 17.97 -0.87 -5.00
C ILE A 3 16.51 -1.30 -4.86
N LEU A 4 15.80 -0.71 -3.90
CA LEU A 4 14.37 -0.91 -3.72
C LEU A 4 13.60 0.10 -4.59
N SER A 5 12.58 -0.39 -5.28
CA SER A 5 11.71 0.44 -6.10
C SER A 5 10.31 -0.16 -6.20
N SER A 6 9.33 0.64 -6.63
CA SER A 6 7.96 0.18 -6.80
C SER A 6 7.86 -0.88 -7.90
N ARG A 7 6.77 -1.65 -7.87
CA ARG A 7 6.42 -2.58 -8.95
C ARG A 7 6.27 -1.89 -10.30
N ASP A 8 6.07 -0.57 -10.32
CA ASP A 8 5.93 0.19 -11.55
C ASP A 8 7.21 0.28 -12.37
N HIS A 9 8.35 0.23 -11.68
CA HIS A 9 9.65 0.26 -12.32
C HIS A 9 10.22 -1.15 -12.51
N THR A 10 9.92 -2.10 -11.62
CA THR A 10 10.59 -3.42 -11.61
C THR A 10 9.76 -4.60 -12.06
N CYS A 11 8.44 -4.46 -12.28
CA CYS A 11 7.63 -5.57 -12.76
C CYS A 11 7.95 -5.92 -14.22
N VAL A 12 8.07 -7.21 -14.50
CA VAL A 12 8.33 -7.75 -15.85
C VAL A 12 7.25 -8.70 -16.34
N HIS A 13 6.18 -8.91 -15.55
CA HIS A 13 5.10 -9.82 -15.91
C HIS A 13 4.19 -9.22 -16.99
N PRO A 14 4.05 -9.85 -18.18
CA PRO A 14 3.36 -9.25 -19.33
C PRO A 14 1.91 -8.82 -19.07
N GLU A 15 1.15 -9.56 -18.24
CA GLU A 15 -0.25 -9.21 -17.93
C GLU A 15 -0.40 -8.11 -16.86
N VAL A 16 0.69 -7.78 -16.17
CA VAL A 16 0.74 -6.83 -15.03
C VAL A 16 1.39 -5.51 -15.47
N VAL A 17 2.41 -5.58 -16.32
CA VAL A 17 3.03 -4.41 -16.95
C VAL A 17 1.98 -3.67 -17.79
N GLY A 18 1.98 -2.34 -17.70
CA GLY A 18 1.01 -1.48 -18.40
C GLY A 18 -0.40 -1.44 -17.80
N ASN A 19 -0.72 -2.23 -16.77
CA ASN A 19 -2.00 -2.11 -16.07
C ASN A 19 -1.96 -1.00 -15.01
N PHE A 20 -3.05 -0.26 -14.84
CA PHE A 20 -3.18 0.80 -13.83
C PHE A 20 -3.28 0.21 -12.40
N ASN A 21 -3.91 -0.96 -12.25
CA ASN A 21 -4.01 -1.70 -10.99
C ASN A 21 -2.89 -2.74 -10.86
N ARG A 22 -1.65 -2.29 -11.04
CA ARG A 22 -0.46 -3.17 -11.04
C ARG A 22 -0.32 -3.95 -9.73
N ASN A 23 -0.53 -3.28 -8.60
CA ASN A 23 -0.42 -3.89 -7.27
C ASN A 23 -1.47 -4.98 -7.07
N GLU A 24 -2.74 -4.70 -7.37
CA GLU A 24 -3.84 -5.67 -7.23
C GLU A 24 -3.62 -6.90 -8.10
N LYS A 25 -3.33 -6.71 -9.40
CA LYS A 25 -3.01 -7.84 -10.29
C LYS A 25 -1.80 -8.63 -9.83
N CYS A 26 -0.75 -7.95 -9.34
CA CYS A 26 0.41 -8.65 -8.79
C CYS A 26 0.00 -9.54 -7.62
N MET A 27 -0.86 -9.06 -6.72
CA MET A 27 -1.39 -9.87 -5.62
C MET A 27 -2.21 -11.05 -6.14
N GLU A 28 -3.13 -10.85 -7.10
CA GLU A 28 -3.92 -11.94 -7.69
C GLU A 28 -3.05 -13.10 -8.22
N PHE A 29 -1.92 -12.78 -8.87
CA PHE A 29 -0.96 -13.77 -9.36
C PHE A 29 -0.10 -14.40 -8.26
N LEU A 30 0.08 -13.73 -7.11
CA LEU A 30 0.75 -14.32 -5.95
C LEU A 30 -0.19 -15.28 -5.22
N ASP A 31 -1.47 -14.94 -5.17
CA ASP A 31 -2.53 -15.72 -4.51
C ASP A 31 -2.96 -16.96 -5.30
N GLY A 32 -2.49 -17.14 -6.54
CA GLY A 32 -2.85 -18.29 -7.36
C GLY A 32 -4.31 -18.30 -7.83
N LYS A 33 -5.02 -17.17 -7.72
CA LYS A 33 -6.44 -17.06 -8.10
C LYS A 33 -6.66 -17.54 -9.54
N ASN A 34 -7.72 -18.33 -9.75
CA ASN A 34 -8.07 -18.92 -11.05
C ASN A 34 -6.97 -19.85 -11.63
N GLY A 35 -6.10 -20.42 -10.79
CA GLY A 35 -5.04 -21.34 -11.22
C GLY A 35 -3.89 -20.67 -11.97
N LYS A 36 -3.82 -19.33 -11.96
CA LYS A 36 -2.71 -18.57 -12.55
C LYS A 36 -1.76 -18.11 -11.44
N SER A 37 -0.46 -18.27 -11.64
CA SER A 37 0.55 -17.75 -10.71
C SER A 37 1.69 -17.02 -11.41
N CYS A 38 2.36 -16.11 -10.69
CA CYS A 38 3.48 -15.34 -11.23
C CYS A 38 4.73 -16.22 -11.37
N TYR A 39 5.02 -16.69 -12.58
CA TYR A 39 6.22 -17.51 -12.83
C TYR A 39 7.54 -16.79 -12.54
N PHE A 40 7.58 -15.45 -12.62
CA PHE A 40 8.75 -14.68 -12.24
C PHE A 40 8.98 -14.69 -10.72
N TYR A 41 7.91 -14.61 -9.93
CA TYR A 41 7.99 -14.69 -8.47
C TYR A 41 8.54 -16.04 -8.04
N HIS A 42 8.02 -17.12 -8.63
CA HIS A 42 8.53 -18.47 -8.39
C HIS A 42 10.00 -18.63 -8.76
N GLY A 43 10.53 -17.81 -9.66
CA GLY A 43 11.95 -17.83 -10.05
C GLY A 43 12.88 -17.01 -9.16
N VAL A 44 12.37 -16.30 -8.14
CA VAL A 44 13.19 -15.44 -7.25
C VAL A 44 14.26 -16.24 -6.52
N HIS A 45 13.97 -17.48 -6.11
CA HIS A 45 14.93 -18.37 -5.43
C HIS A 45 16.21 -18.66 -6.23
N LYS A 46 16.21 -18.41 -7.55
CA LYS A 46 17.42 -18.54 -8.39
C LYS A 46 18.47 -17.46 -8.09
N ILE A 47 18.05 -16.39 -7.42
CA ILE A 47 18.85 -15.25 -7.00
C ILE A 47 18.54 -15.04 -5.52
N SER A 48 19.00 -15.99 -4.70
CA SER A 48 18.74 -16.02 -3.26
C SER A 48 19.57 -15.01 -2.47
N ASP A 49 20.76 -14.69 -2.95
CA ASP A 49 21.76 -13.93 -2.20
C ASP A 49 22.73 -13.18 -3.12
N GLN A 50 23.49 -12.27 -2.49
CA GLN A 50 24.46 -11.41 -3.15
C GLN A 50 25.59 -12.19 -3.84
N HIS A 51 26.00 -13.34 -3.30
CA HIS A 51 27.09 -14.15 -3.87
C HIS A 51 26.64 -14.85 -5.15
N THR A 52 25.43 -15.43 -5.14
CA THR A 52 24.77 -16.01 -6.29
C THR A 52 24.61 -14.98 -7.40
N LEU A 53 24.20 -13.75 -7.05
CA LEU A 53 24.10 -12.64 -7.98
C LEU A 53 25.45 -12.32 -8.67
N GLN A 54 26.53 -12.21 -7.89
CA GLN A 54 27.87 -11.87 -8.39
C GLN A 54 28.48 -12.98 -9.28
N THR A 55 28.05 -14.23 -9.09
CA THR A 55 28.52 -15.37 -9.89
C THR A 55 27.86 -15.41 -11.28
N LEU A 56 26.76 -14.68 -11.47
CA LEU A 56 26.03 -14.64 -12.73
C LEU A 56 26.76 -13.77 -13.77
N GLN A 57 26.95 -14.33 -14.97
CA GLN A 57 27.59 -13.61 -16.08
C GLN A 57 26.84 -12.32 -16.43
N GLY A 58 27.54 -11.20 -16.29
CA GLY A 58 27.09 -9.87 -16.68
C GLY A 58 26.66 -8.96 -15.53
N MET A 59 26.73 -9.41 -14.27
CA MET A 59 26.49 -8.55 -13.09
C MET A 59 27.80 -7.99 -12.55
N CYS A 60 27.90 -6.66 -12.51
CA CYS A 60 28.96 -5.94 -11.83
C CYS A 60 28.71 -5.89 -10.31
N LYS A 61 29.72 -5.50 -9.52
CA LYS A 61 29.56 -5.28 -8.06
C LYS A 61 28.52 -4.20 -7.72
N ALA A 62 28.26 -3.29 -8.65
CA ALA A 62 27.23 -2.28 -8.59
C ALA A 62 26.34 -2.41 -9.83
N TRP A 63 25.06 -2.14 -9.67
CA TRP A 63 24.09 -2.20 -10.75
C TRP A 63 22.99 -1.16 -10.59
N ASP A 64 22.34 -0.83 -11.69
CA ASP A 64 21.13 -0.01 -11.72
C ASP A 64 19.83 -0.86 -11.82
N ILE A 65 18.69 -0.18 -11.90
CA ILE A 65 17.37 -0.82 -11.97
C ILE A 65 17.21 -1.57 -13.31
N GLU A 66 17.70 -0.99 -14.39
CA GLU A 66 17.61 -1.49 -15.76
C GLU A 66 18.39 -2.80 -15.95
N GLU A 67 19.57 -2.89 -15.34
CA GLU A 67 20.40 -4.09 -15.29
C GLU A 67 19.70 -5.20 -14.49
N LEU A 68 19.12 -4.87 -13.32
CA LEU A 68 18.36 -5.84 -12.52
C LEU A 68 17.12 -6.37 -13.28
N ILE A 69 16.41 -5.51 -14.00
CA ILE A 69 15.28 -5.89 -14.85
C ILE A 69 15.73 -6.82 -15.98
N SER A 70 16.84 -6.47 -16.64
CA SER A 70 17.40 -7.25 -17.74
C SER A 70 17.82 -8.64 -17.27
N LEU A 71 18.43 -8.73 -16.09
CA LEU A 71 18.78 -10.00 -15.45
C LEU A 71 17.52 -10.81 -15.10
N GLY A 72 16.54 -10.19 -14.44
CA GLY A 72 15.30 -10.87 -14.05
C GLY A 72 14.56 -11.47 -15.26
N LYS A 73 14.55 -10.76 -16.40
CA LYS A 73 14.02 -11.29 -17.67
C LYS A 73 14.82 -12.50 -18.16
N LYS A 74 16.16 -12.43 -18.14
CA LYS A 74 17.05 -13.53 -18.57
C LYS A 74 16.89 -14.79 -17.72
N LEU A 75 16.75 -14.62 -16.40
CA LEU A 75 16.68 -15.73 -15.44
C LEU A 75 15.25 -16.18 -15.11
N LYS A 76 14.24 -15.46 -15.64
CA LYS A 76 12.83 -15.62 -15.29
C LYS A 76 12.63 -15.50 -13.77
N ALA A 77 13.22 -14.47 -13.17
CA ALA A 77 13.10 -14.10 -11.76
C ALA A 77 12.50 -12.69 -11.65
N CYS A 78 11.68 -12.44 -10.63
CA CYS A 78 10.99 -11.16 -10.45
C CYS A 78 11.95 -10.11 -9.88
N PRO A 79 12.30 -9.03 -10.62
CA PRO A 79 13.24 -8.03 -10.13
C PRO A 79 12.80 -7.37 -8.82
N TYR A 80 11.50 -7.09 -8.68
CA TYR A 80 10.93 -6.49 -7.47
C TYR A 80 11.20 -7.34 -6.21
N TYR A 81 10.92 -8.65 -6.28
CA TYR A 81 11.12 -9.54 -5.14
C TYR A 81 12.59 -9.95 -4.98
N THR A 82 13.35 -10.07 -6.07
CA THR A 82 14.80 -10.27 -6.00
C THR A 82 15.49 -9.13 -5.26
N ALA A 83 15.14 -7.87 -5.53
CA ALA A 83 15.70 -6.73 -4.79
C ALA A 83 15.43 -6.81 -3.28
N ARG A 84 14.26 -7.35 -2.90
CA ARG A 84 13.85 -7.57 -1.51
C ARG A 84 14.67 -8.67 -0.82
N GLU A 85 14.86 -9.81 -1.48
CA GLU A 85 15.72 -10.88 -0.94
C GLU A 85 17.16 -10.38 -0.76
N LEU A 86 17.69 -9.68 -1.76
CA LEU A 86 19.04 -9.12 -1.74
C LEU A 86 19.26 -8.04 -0.67
N MET A 87 18.19 -7.48 -0.10
CA MET A 87 18.26 -6.48 0.97
C MET A 87 18.85 -7.06 2.26
N GLN A 88 18.62 -8.35 2.55
CA GLN A 88 19.05 -8.97 3.80
C GLN A 88 20.58 -9.02 3.93
N ASP A 89 21.28 -9.21 2.81
CA ASP A 89 22.75 -9.32 2.75
C ASP A 89 23.41 -8.05 2.19
N ALA A 90 22.68 -6.94 2.02
CA ALA A 90 23.21 -5.74 1.41
C ALA A 90 23.89 -4.79 2.42
N ASP A 91 25.13 -4.39 2.15
CA ASP A 91 25.81 -3.35 2.93
C ASP A 91 25.24 -1.94 2.70
N ILE A 92 24.66 -1.70 1.51
CA ILE A 92 24.09 -0.41 1.08
C ILE A 92 22.76 -0.69 0.38
N ILE A 93 21.71 -0.02 0.84
CA ILE A 93 20.36 -0.11 0.32
C ILE A 93 19.94 1.28 -0.17
N PHE A 94 19.62 1.39 -1.46
CA PHE A 94 19.00 2.59 -2.01
C PHE A 94 17.48 2.42 -1.97
N CYS A 95 16.76 3.37 -1.38
CA CYS A 95 15.30 3.36 -1.36
C CYS A 95 14.74 4.79 -1.35
N PRO A 96 13.52 5.01 -1.85
CA PRO A 96 12.86 6.31 -1.74
C PRO A 96 12.35 6.57 -0.32
N TYR A 97 12.15 7.83 0.05
CA TYR A 97 11.80 8.23 1.42
C TYR A 97 10.54 7.55 1.98
N ASN A 98 9.54 7.30 1.14
CA ASN A 98 8.30 6.67 1.58
C ASN A 98 8.54 5.26 2.16
N TYR A 99 9.60 4.55 1.78
CA TYR A 99 9.94 3.25 2.36
C TYR A 99 10.44 3.37 3.82
N LEU A 100 10.92 4.54 4.21
CA LEU A 100 11.39 4.84 5.57
C LEU A 100 10.31 5.52 6.42
N LEU A 101 9.52 6.40 5.81
CA LEU A 101 8.54 7.27 6.48
C LEU A 101 7.16 6.63 6.63
N ASP A 102 6.68 5.91 5.62
CA ASP A 102 5.39 5.23 5.69
C ASP A 102 5.55 3.93 6.49
N ALA A 103 4.89 3.88 7.65
CA ALA A 103 4.97 2.74 8.55
C ALA A 103 4.45 1.44 7.93
N GLN A 104 3.42 1.50 7.08
CA GLN A 104 2.84 0.32 6.43
C GLN A 104 3.78 -0.23 5.37
N ILE A 105 4.37 0.66 4.55
CA ILE A 105 5.37 0.23 3.56
C ILE A 105 6.58 -0.37 4.27
N ARG A 106 7.10 0.30 5.30
CA ARG A 106 8.27 -0.15 6.05
C ARG A 106 8.08 -1.53 6.68
N GLU A 107 6.91 -1.77 7.29
CA GLU A 107 6.55 -3.08 7.84
C GLU A 107 6.41 -4.14 6.75
N SER A 108 5.72 -3.81 5.63
CA SER A 108 5.53 -4.75 4.52
C SER A 108 6.83 -5.17 3.81
N MET A 109 7.85 -4.32 3.91
CA MET A 109 9.18 -4.53 3.31
C MET A 109 10.19 -5.09 4.31
N ASP A 110 9.81 -5.28 5.58
CA ASP A 110 10.67 -5.73 6.68
C ASP A 110 11.94 -4.88 6.86
N ILE A 111 11.79 -3.55 6.72
CA ILE A 111 12.90 -2.61 6.88
C ILE A 111 13.06 -2.25 8.35
N ASN A 112 14.12 -2.75 8.98
CA ASN A 112 14.49 -2.42 10.35
C ASN A 112 15.66 -1.42 10.38
N LEU A 113 15.44 -0.26 11.01
CA LEU A 113 16.45 0.80 11.11
C LEU A 113 17.32 0.71 12.37
N LYS A 114 17.07 -0.27 13.25
CA LYS A 114 17.89 -0.46 14.44
C LYS A 114 19.31 -0.84 14.02
N GLU A 115 20.30 -0.16 14.60
CA GLU A 115 21.74 -0.37 14.31
C GLU A 115 22.14 -0.08 12.85
N GLN A 116 21.33 0.70 12.12
CA GLN A 116 21.60 1.14 10.76
C GLN A 116 21.98 2.63 10.71
N VAL A 117 22.78 3.00 9.72
CA VAL A 117 23.05 4.41 9.39
C VAL A 117 22.12 4.83 8.25
N VAL A 118 21.28 5.83 8.50
CA VAL A 118 20.38 6.39 7.48
C VAL A 118 21.00 7.67 6.93
N ILE A 119 21.17 7.72 5.61
CA ILE A 119 21.65 8.89 4.88
C ILE A 119 20.48 9.41 4.05
N LEU A 120 20.04 10.63 4.34
CA LEU A 120 19.03 11.33 3.55
C LEU A 120 19.75 12.23 2.54
N ASP A 121 19.72 11.83 1.28
CA ASP A 121 20.16 12.69 0.18
C ASP A 121 19.05 13.69 -0.17
N GLU A 122 19.39 14.91 -0.57
CA GLU A 122 18.41 15.98 -0.89
C GLU A 122 17.33 16.23 0.18
N ALA A 123 17.74 16.22 1.46
CA ALA A 123 16.85 16.26 2.62
C ALA A 123 15.89 17.48 2.70
N HIS A 124 15.96 18.44 1.78
CA HIS A 124 14.99 19.52 1.69
C HIS A 124 13.59 19.03 1.30
N ASN A 125 13.45 17.87 0.64
CA ASN A 125 12.13 17.30 0.29
C ASN A 125 11.50 16.43 1.41
N ILE A 126 12.21 16.19 2.51
CA ILE A 126 11.76 15.23 3.54
C ILE A 126 10.47 15.68 4.24
N GLU A 127 10.29 16.99 4.42
CA GLU A 127 9.11 17.55 5.09
C GLU A 127 7.84 17.26 4.30
N ASP A 128 7.89 17.47 2.98
CA ASP A 128 6.76 17.23 2.10
C ASP A 128 6.42 15.74 2.02
N CYS A 129 7.44 14.88 1.90
CA CYS A 129 7.23 13.44 1.91
C CYS A 129 6.68 12.93 3.25
N ALA A 130 7.11 13.50 4.38
CA ALA A 130 6.57 13.15 5.70
C ALA A 130 5.12 13.60 5.84
N ARG A 131 4.79 14.82 5.36
CA ARG A 131 3.42 15.33 5.36
C ARG A 131 2.52 14.46 4.50
N GLU A 132 2.96 14.08 3.31
CA GLU A 132 2.22 13.21 2.41
C GLU A 132 2.01 11.81 3.02
N SER A 133 3.05 11.21 3.60
CA SER A 133 2.98 9.88 4.26
C SER A 133 2.05 9.88 5.49
N ALA A 134 1.86 11.02 6.13
CA ALA A 134 0.96 11.18 7.28
C ALA A 134 -0.45 11.68 6.89
N SER A 135 -0.66 12.06 5.64
CA SER A 135 -1.93 12.59 5.15
C SER A 135 -2.72 11.52 4.42
N TYR A 136 -4.05 11.61 4.50
CA TYR A 136 -4.93 10.74 3.73
C TYR A 136 -6.08 11.55 3.16
N SER A 137 -6.40 11.30 1.89
CA SER A 137 -7.45 11.99 1.15
C SER A 137 -8.45 10.97 0.65
N ILE A 138 -9.74 11.25 0.89
CA ILE A 138 -10.84 10.41 0.46
C ILE A 138 -11.82 11.27 -0.33
N THR A 139 -12.19 10.80 -1.52
CA THR A 139 -13.24 11.43 -2.32
C THR A 139 -14.61 10.91 -1.94
N GLU A 140 -15.64 11.71 -2.15
CA GLU A 140 -17.04 11.28 -1.96
C GLU A 140 -17.37 10.04 -2.80
N VAL A 141 -16.85 9.97 -4.03
CA VAL A 141 -17.02 8.83 -4.93
C VAL A 141 -16.46 7.54 -4.32
N GLN A 142 -15.24 7.60 -3.74
CA GLN A 142 -14.65 6.44 -3.05
C GLN A 142 -15.49 6.01 -1.83
N LEU A 143 -16.01 6.95 -1.05
CA LEU A 143 -16.90 6.64 0.08
C LEU A 143 -18.20 5.98 -0.36
N ARG A 144 -18.80 6.45 -1.47
CA ARG A 144 -20.02 5.86 -2.03
C ARG A 144 -19.76 4.45 -2.56
N PHE A 145 -18.65 4.21 -3.25
CA PHE A 145 -18.28 2.86 -3.67
C PHE A 145 -18.09 1.91 -2.49
N ALA A 146 -17.36 2.35 -1.45
CA ALA A 146 -17.17 1.54 -0.23
C ALA A 146 -18.51 1.23 0.46
N ARG A 147 -19.42 2.21 0.52
CA ARG A 147 -20.79 2.02 1.04
C ARG A 147 -21.54 0.97 0.21
N ASP A 148 -21.53 1.08 -1.11
CA ASP A 148 -22.29 0.20 -2.01
C ASP A 148 -21.78 -1.25 -1.96
N GLU A 149 -20.47 -1.44 -1.82
CA GLU A 149 -19.86 -2.75 -1.59
C GLU A 149 -20.32 -3.35 -0.25
N LEU A 150 -20.26 -2.56 0.83
CA LEU A 150 -20.71 -2.99 2.16
C LEU A 150 -22.23 -3.26 2.18
N ASP A 151 -23.02 -2.48 1.45
CA ASP A 151 -24.46 -2.69 1.25
C ASP A 151 -24.72 -4.06 0.60
N SER A 152 -24.01 -4.37 -0.49
CA SER A 152 -24.09 -5.67 -1.17
C SER A 152 -23.76 -6.82 -0.22
N MET A 153 -22.67 -6.70 0.54
CA MET A 153 -22.25 -7.75 1.50
C MET A 153 -23.28 -7.97 2.61
N VAL A 154 -23.84 -6.89 3.17
CA VAL A 154 -24.86 -6.95 4.22
C VAL A 154 -26.17 -7.56 3.69
N ASN A 155 -26.61 -7.14 2.49
CA ASN A 155 -27.84 -7.64 1.88
C ASN A 155 -27.76 -9.13 1.52
N ASN A 156 -26.57 -9.61 1.15
CA ASN A 156 -26.29 -11.02 0.90
C ASN A 156 -26.00 -11.83 2.19
N ASN A 157 -26.19 -11.24 3.38
CA ASN A 157 -25.88 -11.85 4.69
C ASN A 157 -24.42 -12.31 4.86
N ILE A 158 -23.49 -11.75 4.09
CA ILE A 158 -22.06 -12.03 4.22
C ILE A 158 -21.56 -11.26 5.44
N ARG A 159 -21.26 -12.00 6.53
CA ARG A 159 -20.67 -11.46 7.78
C ARG A 159 -21.33 -10.17 8.25
N LYS A 160 -22.67 -10.15 8.23
CA LYS A 160 -23.48 -8.97 8.51
C LYS A 160 -23.03 -8.21 9.77
N LYS A 161 -22.70 -8.91 10.86
CA LYS A 161 -22.27 -8.32 12.13
C LYS A 161 -20.97 -7.50 12.05
N ASP A 162 -20.10 -7.81 11.09
CA ASP A 162 -18.81 -7.13 10.89
C ASP A 162 -18.94 -5.97 9.89
N HIS A 163 -19.74 -6.16 8.83
CA HIS A 163 -19.94 -5.16 7.78
C HIS A 163 -20.93 -4.06 8.15
N GLU A 164 -21.97 -4.36 8.93
CA GLU A 164 -23.01 -3.39 9.32
C GLU A 164 -22.46 -2.16 10.08
N PRO A 165 -21.51 -2.30 11.02
CA PRO A 165 -20.82 -1.17 11.65
C PRO A 165 -19.98 -0.33 10.68
N LEU A 166 -19.24 -0.98 9.77
CA LEU A 166 -18.42 -0.28 8.77
C LEU A 166 -19.30 0.49 7.79
N ARG A 167 -20.41 -0.13 7.37
CA ARG A 167 -21.44 0.49 6.55
C ARG A 167 -22.00 1.74 7.24
N ALA A 168 -22.33 1.66 8.52
CA ALA A 168 -22.84 2.80 9.29
C ALA A 168 -21.84 3.97 9.35
N VAL A 169 -20.53 3.69 9.42
CA VAL A 169 -19.48 4.72 9.32
C VAL A 169 -19.51 5.40 7.96
N CYS A 170 -19.59 4.65 6.85
CA CYS A 170 -19.69 5.22 5.51
C CYS A 170 -20.91 6.12 5.35
N TYR A 171 -22.10 5.68 5.81
CA TYR A 171 -23.30 6.52 5.80
C TYR A 171 -23.12 7.79 6.63
N SER A 172 -22.52 7.69 7.82
CA SER A 172 -22.31 8.85 8.70
C SER A 172 -21.36 9.88 8.09
N LEU A 173 -20.28 9.42 7.44
CA LEU A 173 -19.33 10.28 6.74
C LEU A 173 -19.96 10.94 5.50
N ILE A 174 -20.71 10.20 4.69
CA ILE A 174 -21.40 10.74 3.50
C ILE A 174 -22.42 11.81 3.92
N ASN A 175 -23.27 11.51 4.92
CA ASN A 175 -24.26 12.47 5.40
C ASN A 175 -23.61 13.74 5.97
N TRP A 176 -22.46 13.60 6.64
CA TRP A 176 -21.72 14.76 7.15
C TRP A 176 -21.07 15.58 6.04
N LEU A 177 -20.55 14.94 4.99
CA LEU A 177 -20.03 15.65 3.80
C LEU A 177 -21.15 16.44 3.12
N GLU A 178 -22.30 15.80 2.87
CA GLU A 178 -23.46 16.44 2.25
C GLU A 178 -23.94 17.64 3.09
N ALA A 179 -24.07 17.48 4.41
CA ALA A 179 -24.48 18.55 5.32
C ALA A 179 -23.45 19.70 5.42
N ASN A 180 -22.19 19.48 5.05
CA ASN A 180 -21.15 20.52 5.08
C ASN A 180 -20.81 21.09 3.70
N SER A 181 -21.34 20.52 2.61
CA SER A 181 -21.12 21.01 1.24
C SER A 181 -21.58 22.46 1.05
N GLU A 182 -22.67 22.87 1.71
CA GLU A 182 -23.19 24.24 1.67
C GLU A 182 -22.37 25.24 2.52
N HIS A 183 -21.46 24.74 3.36
CA HIS A 183 -20.66 25.56 4.27
C HIS A 183 -19.21 25.76 3.79
N LEU A 184 -18.92 25.39 2.54
CA LEU A 184 -17.59 25.59 1.95
C LEU A 184 -17.33 27.09 1.73
N MET A 185 -16.09 27.52 1.97
CA MET A 185 -15.65 28.89 1.73
C MET A 185 -14.72 28.92 0.52
N GLU A 186 -14.98 29.82 -0.43
CA GLU A 186 -14.09 30.07 -1.57
C GLU A 186 -12.69 30.47 -1.07
N ARG A 187 -11.66 29.82 -1.61
CA ARG A 187 -10.26 30.00 -1.22
C ARG A 187 -9.38 30.31 -2.43
N ASP A 188 -9.62 29.65 -3.55
CA ASP A 188 -8.93 29.89 -4.82
C ASP A 188 -9.92 30.11 -5.96
N TYR A 189 -9.41 30.49 -7.14
CA TYR A 189 -10.19 30.82 -8.34
C TYR A 189 -11.22 29.73 -8.74
N GLU A 190 -11.00 28.47 -8.35
CA GLU A 190 -11.90 27.34 -8.60
C GLU A 190 -12.01 26.36 -7.41
N SER A 191 -11.61 26.77 -6.19
CA SER A 191 -11.60 25.88 -5.02
C SER A 191 -12.36 26.48 -3.84
N ALA A 192 -13.23 25.68 -3.22
CA ALA A 192 -13.89 26.00 -1.97
C ALA A 192 -13.59 24.91 -0.96
N CYS A 193 -13.15 25.29 0.23
CA CYS A 193 -12.82 24.33 1.28
C CYS A 193 -13.28 24.84 2.65
N LYS A 194 -13.50 23.90 3.55
CA LYS A 194 -13.71 24.15 4.97
C LYS A 194 -12.64 23.41 5.73
N ILE A 195 -11.96 24.11 6.64
CA ILE A 195 -10.90 23.56 7.46
C ILE A 195 -11.47 23.37 8.86
N TRP A 196 -11.35 22.16 9.38
CA TRP A 196 -11.69 21.85 10.76
C TRP A 196 -10.41 21.62 11.55
N SER A 197 -10.33 22.22 12.74
CA SER A 197 -9.34 21.85 13.73
C SER A 197 -9.56 20.42 14.21
N GLY A 198 -8.52 19.81 14.79
CA GLY A 198 -8.63 18.46 15.36
C GLY A 198 -9.75 18.36 16.40
N SER A 199 -9.93 19.38 17.25
CA SER A 199 -11.01 19.43 18.24
C SER A 199 -12.41 19.47 17.62
N GLU A 200 -12.60 20.26 16.54
CA GLU A 200 -13.89 20.32 15.83
C GLU A 200 -14.19 19.00 15.13
N MET A 201 -13.18 18.38 14.52
CA MET A 201 -13.34 17.09 13.86
C MET A 201 -13.66 15.97 14.87
N LEU A 202 -12.99 15.94 16.02
CA LEU A 202 -13.30 14.99 17.09
C LEU A 202 -14.76 15.10 17.56
N LEU A 203 -15.31 16.31 17.65
CA LEU A 203 -16.72 16.50 18.00
C LEU A 203 -17.65 15.94 16.91
N ASN A 204 -17.30 16.12 15.63
CA ASN A 204 -18.07 15.55 14.52
C ASN A 204 -18.02 14.01 14.54
N LEU A 205 -16.83 13.43 14.71
CA LEU A 205 -16.65 11.98 14.83
C LEU A 205 -17.44 11.41 16.03
N TYR A 206 -17.45 12.11 17.16
CA TYR A 206 -18.25 11.72 18.32
C TYR A 206 -19.74 11.68 18.00
N LYS A 207 -20.27 12.69 17.28
CA LYS A 207 -21.67 12.72 16.82
C LYS A 207 -22.01 11.58 15.84
N MET A 208 -21.02 11.11 15.08
CA MET A 208 -21.14 9.93 14.20
C MET A 208 -21.03 8.61 14.95
N GLY A 209 -20.81 8.63 16.27
CA GLY A 209 -20.59 7.42 17.07
C GLY A 209 -19.18 6.84 16.95
N ILE A 210 -18.24 7.56 16.34
CA ILE A 210 -16.81 7.22 16.26
C ILE A 210 -16.12 7.87 17.46
N THR A 211 -15.92 7.08 18.51
CA THR A 211 -15.42 7.50 19.82
C THR A 211 -14.21 6.68 20.22
N THR A 212 -13.50 7.07 21.27
CA THR A 212 -12.38 6.28 21.82
C THR A 212 -12.80 4.86 22.24
N ALA A 213 -14.06 4.64 22.62
CA ALA A 213 -14.58 3.32 22.98
C ALA A 213 -14.98 2.48 21.76
N THR A 214 -15.54 3.10 20.72
CA THR A 214 -16.02 2.39 19.52
C THR A 214 -14.94 2.19 18.47
N PHE A 215 -13.92 3.07 18.43
CA PHE A 215 -12.85 3.01 17.44
C PHE A 215 -12.02 1.71 17.49
N PRO A 216 -11.58 1.18 18.65
CA PRO A 216 -10.90 -0.11 18.69
C PRO A 216 -11.75 -1.27 18.16
N ILE A 217 -13.07 -1.23 18.40
CA ILE A 217 -14.01 -2.25 17.89
C ILE A 217 -14.11 -2.15 16.36
N LEU A 218 -14.16 -0.93 15.83
CA LEU A 218 -14.14 -0.69 14.38
C LEU A 218 -12.81 -1.14 13.77
N GLN A 219 -11.68 -0.85 14.41
CA GLN A 219 -10.35 -1.31 13.96
C GLN A 219 -10.26 -2.83 13.90
N VAL A 220 -10.74 -3.54 14.93
CA VAL A 220 -10.76 -5.01 14.92
C VAL A 220 -11.60 -5.54 13.77
N ARG A 221 -12.80 -4.98 13.54
CA ARG A 221 -13.68 -5.38 12.43
C ARG A 221 -13.08 -5.06 11.06
N PHE A 222 -12.43 -3.91 10.93
CA PHE A 222 -11.72 -3.50 9.72
C PHE A 222 -10.52 -4.39 9.44
N PHE A 223 -9.76 -4.75 10.48
CA PHE A 223 -8.66 -5.71 10.38
C PHE A 223 -9.19 -7.10 10.01
N PHE A 224 -10.31 -7.56 10.55
CA PHE A 224 -10.93 -8.81 10.11
C PHE A 224 -11.37 -8.76 8.64
N TYR A 225 -11.88 -7.62 8.16
CA TYR A 225 -12.16 -7.42 6.73
C TYR A 225 -10.88 -7.54 5.89
N LEU A 226 -9.84 -6.77 6.21
CA LEU A 226 -8.56 -6.78 5.48
C LEU A 226 -7.84 -8.14 5.58
N TRP A 227 -7.66 -8.66 6.79
CA TRP A 227 -6.90 -9.87 7.07
C TRP A 227 -7.56 -11.13 6.53
N LYS A 228 -8.91 -11.18 6.41
CA LYS A 228 -9.57 -12.31 5.71
C LYS A 228 -9.77 -12.10 4.23
N SER A 229 -9.85 -10.86 3.74
CA SER A 229 -9.60 -10.63 2.31
C SER A 229 -8.21 -11.16 1.95
N PHE A 230 -7.23 -11.04 2.86
CA PHE A 230 -5.91 -11.69 2.78
C PHE A 230 -5.87 -13.20 3.08
N ARG A 231 -6.73 -13.77 3.94
CA ARG A 231 -6.71 -15.22 4.27
C ARG A 231 -7.61 -16.12 3.43
N GLU A 232 -8.62 -15.57 2.77
CA GLU A 232 -9.23 -16.23 1.61
C GLU A 232 -8.23 -16.29 0.43
N LEU A 233 -7.06 -15.65 0.55
CA LEU A 233 -5.89 -15.74 -0.33
C LEU A 233 -4.75 -16.63 0.20
N GLU A 234 -4.81 -17.12 1.44
CA GLU A 234 -3.78 -18.01 2.03
C GLU A 234 -4.27 -19.43 2.36
N MET A 235 -5.55 -19.76 2.10
CA MET A 235 -6.09 -21.12 2.31
C MET A 235 -6.61 -21.79 1.03
N ILE A 236 -6.01 -21.50 -0.13
CA ILE A 236 -6.11 -22.35 -1.33
C ILE A 236 -4.73 -22.48 -1.95
#